data_AF-A0A8J6LY74-F1
#
_entry.id   AF-A0A8J6LY74-F1
#
_cell.length_a   1.000
_cell.length_b   1.000
_cell.length_c   1.000
_cell.angle_alpha   90.00
_cell.angle_beta   90.00
_cell.angle_gamma   90.00
#
_symmetry.space_group_name_H-M   'P 1'
#
loop_
_entity.id
_entity.type
_entity.pdbx_description
1 polymer ?
#
loop_
_entity_poly.entity_id
_entity_poly.type
_entity_poly.pdbx_seq_one_letter_code
_entity_poly.pdbx_strand_id
1 'polypeptide(L)'
;DVLHVQALLWERAPADSPTADRRIQAVATAVGAAVCGSTDAAETAAARDAREVVVTARRRLLGVFDKPAAALVAERLTDLEHLAELPPAPGRAMPSPSGSLHWRAWEIGADALVAQLRTAAADGRVIAEALLAAAYRADAAQQMCLADLADLEAHLVEASLAAGDAGLLLADVRRAAVVLILSEAADRPVDVAAARAGVWAAARAALSPAEVERLAPRLGRTGTSA
;
A
#
# COMPACT_ATOMS: atom_id res chain seq x y z
N ASP A 1 -4.18 -10.14 -7.52
CA ASP A 1 -3.43 -11.43 -7.50
C ASP A 1 -2.94 -11.82 -6.12
N VAL A 2 -2.05 -11.05 -5.47
CA VAL A 2 -1.55 -11.38 -4.11
C VAL A 2 -2.67 -11.50 -3.07
N LEU A 3 -3.66 -10.60 -3.11
CA LEU A 3 -4.85 -10.67 -2.24
C LEU A 3 -5.71 -11.93 -2.50
N HIS A 4 -5.79 -12.39 -3.74
CA HIS A 4 -6.52 -13.62 -4.09
C HIS A 4 -5.77 -14.87 -3.59
N VAL A 5 -4.45 -14.85 -3.68
CA VAL A 5 -3.60 -15.90 -3.10
C VAL A 5 -3.74 -15.93 -1.58
N GLN A 6 -3.71 -14.78 -0.92
CA GLN A 6 -3.94 -14.69 0.52
C GLN A 6 -5.34 -15.20 0.91
N ALA A 7 -6.39 -14.83 0.18
CA ALA A 7 -7.74 -15.32 0.41
C ALA A 7 -7.85 -16.85 0.25
N LEU A 8 -7.26 -17.42 -0.81
CA LEU A 8 -7.20 -18.87 -1.03
C LEU A 8 -6.43 -19.61 0.07
N LEU A 9 -5.34 -19.02 0.56
CA LEU A 9 -4.56 -19.58 1.66
C LEU A 9 -5.36 -19.59 2.96
N TRP A 10 -6.15 -18.55 3.21
CA TRP A 10 -7.07 -18.49 4.35
C TRP A 10 -8.25 -19.46 4.23
N GLU A 11 -8.82 -19.65 3.05
CA GLU A 11 -9.91 -20.62 2.80
C GLU A 11 -9.48 -22.08 2.95
N ARG A 12 -8.19 -22.37 2.74
CA ARG A 12 -7.64 -23.74 2.75
C ARG A 12 -6.78 -24.06 3.97
N ALA A 13 -6.52 -23.08 4.82
CA ALA A 13 -5.89 -23.31 6.11
C ALA A 13 -6.88 -24.04 7.04
N PRO A 14 -6.50 -25.18 7.66
CA PRO A 14 -7.33 -25.83 8.66
C PRO A 14 -7.56 -24.86 9.83
N ALA A 15 -8.83 -24.57 10.14
CA ALA A 15 -9.23 -23.60 11.16
C ALA A 15 -8.59 -23.83 12.55
N ASP A 16 -8.18 -25.07 12.84
CA ASP A 16 -7.61 -25.48 14.13
C ASP A 16 -6.09 -25.74 14.09
N SER A 17 -5.37 -25.34 13.03
CA SER A 17 -3.92 -25.59 12.96
C SER A 17 -3.12 -24.48 13.66
N PRO A 18 -2.38 -24.78 14.75
CA PRO A 18 -1.47 -23.81 15.38
C PRO A 18 -0.28 -23.42 14.49
N THR A 19 -0.21 -23.99 13.27
CA THR A 19 0.82 -23.71 12.26
C THR A 19 0.26 -23.09 10.98
N ALA A 20 -1.07 -22.88 10.89
CA ALA A 20 -1.71 -22.26 9.73
C ALA A 20 -1.13 -20.88 9.45
N ASP A 21 -1.06 -20.01 10.46
CA ASP A 21 -0.51 -18.66 10.32
C ASP A 21 0.94 -18.68 9.81
N ARG A 22 1.79 -19.55 10.37
CA ARG A 22 3.18 -19.71 9.93
C ARG A 22 3.29 -20.19 8.48
N ARG A 23 2.41 -21.09 8.04
CA ARG A 23 2.40 -21.62 6.66
C ARG A 23 1.89 -20.59 5.67
N ILE A 24 0.80 -19.89 6.02
CA ILE A 24 0.28 -18.76 5.23
C ILE A 24 1.37 -17.70 5.08
N GLN A 25 2.09 -17.39 6.16
CA GLN A 25 3.16 -16.41 6.16
C GLN A 25 4.38 -16.87 5.36
N ALA A 26 4.76 -18.15 5.42
CA ALA A 26 5.83 -18.71 4.59
C ALA A 26 5.49 -18.64 3.09
N VAL A 27 4.23 -18.93 2.72
CA VAL A 27 3.78 -18.81 1.32
C VAL A 27 3.71 -17.34 0.89
N ALA A 28 3.20 -16.44 1.74
CA ALA A 28 3.19 -15.01 1.45
C ALA A 28 4.61 -14.45 1.25
N THR A 29 5.56 -14.89 2.08
CA THR A 29 6.99 -14.52 1.97
C THR A 29 7.60 -15.05 0.67
N ALA A 30 7.34 -16.31 0.32
CA ALA A 30 7.83 -16.92 -0.92
C ALA A 30 7.23 -16.26 -2.17
N VAL A 31 5.94 -15.91 -2.13
CA VAL A 31 5.25 -15.17 -3.21
C VAL A 31 5.81 -13.76 -3.34
N GLY A 32 6.03 -13.05 -2.22
CA GLY A 32 6.68 -11.74 -2.20
C GLY A 32 8.08 -11.81 -2.81
N ALA A 33 8.92 -12.74 -2.34
CA ALA A 33 10.26 -12.94 -2.90
C ALA A 33 10.23 -13.30 -4.39
N ALA A 34 9.28 -14.12 -4.86
CA ALA A 34 9.15 -14.49 -6.26
C ALA A 34 8.72 -13.32 -7.16
N VAL A 35 7.84 -12.44 -6.67
CA VAL A 35 7.39 -11.25 -7.39
C VAL A 35 8.50 -10.19 -7.43
N CYS A 36 9.26 -10.06 -6.34
CA CYS A 36 10.25 -9.00 -6.16
C CYS A 36 11.67 -9.38 -6.60
N GLY A 37 11.95 -10.67 -6.79
CA GLY A 37 13.26 -11.23 -7.14
C GLY A 37 13.75 -10.96 -8.57
N SER A 38 13.30 -9.91 -9.28
CA SER A 38 14.00 -9.44 -10.48
C SER A 38 14.31 -7.95 -10.46
N THR A 39 15.23 -7.62 -9.56
CA THR A 39 16.10 -6.45 -9.73
C THR A 39 17.42 -6.84 -10.39
N ASP A 40 17.43 -7.85 -11.28
CA ASP A 40 18.54 -7.99 -12.22
C ASP A 40 18.48 -6.80 -13.19
N ALA A 41 19.33 -5.83 -12.90
CA ALA A 41 19.47 -4.55 -13.59
C ALA A 41 19.69 -4.66 -15.12
N ALA A 42 19.93 -5.87 -15.64
CA ALA A 42 20.08 -6.18 -17.05
C ALA A 42 18.75 -6.25 -17.83
N GLU A 43 17.61 -6.45 -17.17
CA GLU A 43 16.29 -6.56 -17.83
C GLU A 43 15.52 -5.23 -17.93
N THR A 44 16.03 -4.16 -17.31
CA THR A 44 15.33 -2.88 -17.09
C THR A 44 15.33 -1.91 -18.29
N ALA A 45 15.96 -2.25 -19.41
CA ALA A 45 16.19 -1.30 -20.51
C ALA A 45 15.14 -1.34 -21.64
N ALA A 46 14.32 -2.38 -21.74
CA ALA A 46 13.22 -2.42 -22.71
C ALA A 46 11.93 -1.97 -22.01
N ALA A 47 11.18 -1.05 -22.64
CA ALA A 47 9.85 -0.66 -22.20
C ALA A 47 8.92 -1.88 -22.20
N ARG A 48 8.88 -2.61 -21.09
CA ARG A 48 7.97 -3.73 -20.90
C ARG A 48 6.56 -3.16 -20.86
N ASP A 49 5.72 -3.65 -21.76
CA ASP A 49 4.28 -3.47 -21.69
C ASP A 49 3.80 -3.85 -20.27
N ALA A 50 2.91 -3.07 -19.67
CA ALA A 50 2.39 -3.31 -18.32
C ALA A 50 1.85 -4.74 -18.19
N ARG A 51 1.27 -5.27 -19.28
CA ARG A 51 0.85 -6.67 -19.39
C ARG A 51 2.03 -7.63 -19.21
N GLU A 52 3.15 -7.39 -19.87
CA GLU A 52 4.34 -8.26 -19.82
C GLU A 52 4.95 -8.32 -18.42
N VAL A 53 4.98 -7.18 -17.71
CA VAL A 53 5.43 -7.11 -16.30
C VAL A 53 4.53 -7.98 -15.42
N VAL A 54 3.21 -7.83 -15.54
CA VAL A 54 2.26 -8.59 -14.72
C VAL A 54 2.24 -10.07 -15.09
N VAL A 55 2.33 -10.44 -16.37
CA VAL A 55 2.47 -11.84 -16.81
C VAL A 55 3.74 -12.48 -16.22
N THR A 56 4.84 -11.75 -16.20
CA THR A 56 6.11 -12.22 -15.63
C THR A 56 5.99 -12.41 -14.12
N ALA A 57 5.40 -11.45 -13.40
CA ALA A 57 5.13 -11.56 -11.97
C ALA A 57 4.21 -12.75 -11.65
N ARG A 58 3.13 -12.95 -12.42
CA ARG A 58 2.22 -14.09 -12.28
C ARG A 58 2.90 -15.42 -12.48
N ARG A 59 3.75 -15.55 -13.50
CA ARG A 59 4.50 -16.77 -13.77
C ARG A 59 5.39 -17.14 -12.58
N ARG A 60 6.06 -16.16 -11.99
CA ARG A 60 6.91 -16.37 -10.81
C ARG A 60 6.09 -16.73 -9.57
N LEU A 61 4.98 -16.03 -9.34
CA LEU A 61 4.02 -16.34 -8.27
C LEU A 61 3.50 -17.77 -8.39
N LEU A 62 3.08 -18.19 -9.58
CA LEU A 62 2.59 -19.55 -9.82
C LEU A 62 3.69 -20.61 -9.65
N GLY A 63 4.95 -20.25 -9.92
CA GLY A 63 6.11 -21.11 -9.72
C GLY A 63 6.42 -21.45 -8.24
N VAL A 64 5.80 -20.75 -7.28
CA VAL A 64 5.92 -21.07 -5.84
C VAL A 64 5.06 -22.28 -5.45
N PHE A 65 4.02 -22.58 -6.23
CA PHE A 65 3.05 -23.61 -5.93
C PHE A 65 3.33 -24.91 -6.68
N ASP A 66 2.85 -26.04 -6.15
CA ASP A 66 2.81 -27.28 -6.92
C ASP A 66 1.80 -27.17 -8.08
N LYS A 67 1.92 -28.06 -9.09
CA LYS A 67 1.10 -27.97 -10.31
C LYS A 67 -0.42 -27.89 -10.04
N PRO A 68 -1.00 -28.68 -9.11
CA PRO A 68 -2.43 -28.59 -8.81
C PRO A 68 -2.82 -27.27 -8.15
N ALA A 69 -2.04 -26.76 -7.17
CA ALA A 69 -2.36 -25.47 -6.54
C ALA A 69 -2.12 -24.28 -7.47
N ALA A 70 -1.08 -24.34 -8.31
CA ALA A 70 -0.84 -23.33 -9.34
C ALA A 70 -2.02 -23.21 -10.32
N ALA A 71 -2.63 -24.34 -10.73
CA ALA A 71 -3.80 -24.33 -11.60
C ALA A 71 -5.01 -23.63 -10.93
N LEU A 72 -5.30 -23.96 -9.67
CA LEU A 72 -6.38 -23.34 -8.91
C LEU A 72 -6.18 -21.83 -8.69
N VAL A 73 -4.94 -21.42 -8.42
CA VAL A 73 -4.60 -20.00 -8.29
C VAL A 73 -4.75 -19.29 -9.63
N ALA A 74 -4.25 -19.89 -10.73
CA ALA A 74 -4.32 -19.32 -12.07
C ALA A 74 -5.76 -19.08 -12.54
N GLU A 75 -6.69 -20.00 -12.26
CA GLU A 75 -8.12 -19.86 -12.56
C GLU A 75 -8.79 -18.66 -11.87
N ARG A 76 -8.19 -18.16 -10.77
CA ARG A 76 -8.71 -17.01 -9.99
C ARG A 76 -7.98 -15.71 -10.28
N LEU A 77 -6.95 -15.73 -11.12
CA LEU A 77 -6.28 -14.51 -11.55
C LEU A 77 -7.15 -13.79 -12.58
N THR A 78 -7.40 -12.50 -12.37
CA THR A 78 -8.18 -11.67 -13.28
C THR A 78 -7.54 -11.64 -14.67
N ASP A 79 -8.31 -11.68 -15.74
CA ASP A 79 -7.73 -11.55 -17.07
C ASP A 79 -7.05 -10.18 -17.27
N LEU A 80 -5.97 -10.15 -18.06
CA LEU A 80 -5.11 -8.98 -18.26
C LEU A 80 -5.40 -8.21 -19.55
N GLU A 81 -6.48 -8.54 -20.29
CA GLU A 81 -6.84 -7.80 -21.50
C GLU A 81 -6.92 -6.29 -21.25
N HIS A 82 -7.47 -5.89 -20.10
CA HIS A 82 -7.54 -4.48 -19.66
C HIS A 82 -6.16 -3.80 -19.50
N LEU A 83 -5.07 -4.55 -19.33
CA LEU A 83 -3.71 -3.99 -19.25
C LEU A 83 -3.10 -3.79 -20.64
N ALA A 84 -3.57 -4.50 -21.67
CA ALA A 84 -3.10 -4.33 -23.05
C ALA A 84 -3.55 -3.00 -23.68
N GLU A 85 -4.63 -2.43 -23.12
CA GLU A 85 -5.20 -1.14 -23.54
C GLU A 85 -4.55 0.05 -22.83
N LEU A 86 -3.73 -0.20 -21.80
CA LEU A 86 -3.06 0.87 -21.08
C LEU A 86 -1.95 1.46 -21.96
N PRO A 87 -1.90 2.79 -22.11
CA PRO A 87 -0.77 3.41 -22.78
C PRO A 87 0.52 3.04 -22.03
N PRO A 88 1.65 2.83 -22.72
CA PRO A 88 2.93 2.59 -22.07
C PRO A 88 3.14 3.69 -21.04
N ALA A 89 3.38 3.28 -19.79
CA ALA A 89 3.49 4.21 -18.68
C ALA A 89 4.48 5.31 -19.10
N PRO A 90 4.07 6.59 -19.16
CA PRO A 90 5.00 7.66 -19.45
C PRO A 90 6.11 7.50 -18.42
N GLY A 91 7.37 7.44 -18.87
CA GLY A 91 8.55 7.23 -18.04
C GLY A 91 8.67 8.34 -16.99
N ARG A 92 7.85 8.26 -15.94
CA ARG A 92 7.84 9.14 -14.80
C ARG A 92 8.54 8.38 -13.70
N ALA A 93 9.76 8.85 -13.46
CA ALA A 93 10.62 8.65 -12.33
C ALA A 93 10.24 7.48 -11.42
N MET A 94 11.15 6.51 -11.31
CA MET A 94 11.36 5.75 -10.08
C MET A 94 10.94 6.61 -8.88
N PRO A 95 10.04 6.14 -8.00
CA PRO A 95 9.63 6.93 -6.86
C PRO A 95 10.88 7.49 -6.19
N SER A 96 10.91 8.82 -6.03
CA SER A 96 12.01 9.50 -5.34
C SER A 96 12.35 8.69 -4.08
N PRO A 97 13.64 8.52 -3.71
CA PRO A 97 14.02 7.78 -2.51
C PRO A 97 13.26 8.24 -1.26
N SER A 98 12.93 9.53 -1.19
CA SER A 98 12.10 10.15 -0.15
C SER A 98 10.61 9.76 -0.16
N GLY A 99 10.10 9.21 -1.26
CA GLY A 99 8.73 8.71 -1.42
C GLY A 99 8.57 7.20 -1.21
N SER A 100 9.67 6.44 -1.07
CA SER A 100 9.60 5.01 -0.76
C SER A 100 9.75 4.78 0.75
N LEU A 101 8.76 4.12 1.35
CA LEU A 101 8.79 3.63 2.71
C LEU A 101 9.88 2.57 2.89
N HIS A 102 10.08 1.72 1.89
CA HIS A 102 11.21 0.77 1.88
C HIS A 102 12.54 1.50 2.02
N TRP A 103 12.79 2.51 1.18
CA TRP A 103 14.06 3.24 1.20
C TRP A 103 14.27 4.00 2.51
N ARG A 104 13.22 4.68 3.00
CA ARG A 104 13.27 5.40 4.29
C ARG A 104 13.52 4.43 5.46
N ALA A 105 12.89 3.26 5.46
CA ALA A 105 13.08 2.27 6.50
C ALA A 105 14.45 1.61 6.42
N TRP A 106 15.05 1.50 5.24
CA TRP A 106 16.39 0.96 5.07
C TRP A 106 17.46 1.82 5.76
N GLU A 107 17.28 3.14 5.79
CA GLU A 107 18.24 4.08 6.38
C GLU A 107 18.18 4.10 7.92
N ILE A 108 16.98 4.13 8.50
CA ILE A 108 16.79 4.35 9.95
C ILE A 108 16.16 3.16 10.69
N GLY A 109 15.72 2.13 9.99
CA GLY A 109 14.95 1.01 10.52
C GLY A 109 13.43 1.28 10.52
N ALA A 110 12.63 0.22 10.36
CA ALA A 110 11.18 0.34 10.23
C ALA A 110 10.50 0.86 11.51
N ASP A 111 10.96 0.46 12.69
CA ASP A 111 10.42 0.97 13.97
C ASP A 111 10.70 2.46 14.16
N ALA A 112 11.90 2.92 13.79
CA ALA A 112 12.26 4.34 13.85
C ALA A 112 11.46 5.16 12.82
N LEU A 113 11.23 4.60 11.62
CA LEU A 113 10.37 5.21 10.61
C LEU A 113 8.93 5.38 11.12
N VAL A 114 8.35 4.34 11.74
CA VAL A 114 7.01 4.42 12.34
C VAL A 114 6.96 5.51 13.42
N ALA A 115 7.96 5.58 14.29
CA ALA A 115 8.05 6.63 15.31
C ALA A 115 8.13 8.03 14.67
N GLN A 116 8.98 8.21 13.67
CA GLN A 116 9.13 9.48 12.95
C GLN A 116 7.84 9.91 12.26
N LEU A 117 7.13 8.97 11.63
CA LEU A 117 5.85 9.24 10.96
C LEU A 117 4.77 9.66 11.96
N ARG A 118 4.67 8.99 13.11
CA ARG A 118 3.72 9.36 14.17
C ARG A 118 4.05 10.74 14.76
N THR A 119 5.33 11.07 14.95
CA THR A 119 5.75 12.42 15.34
C THR A 119 5.36 13.44 14.29
N ALA A 120 5.64 13.18 13.01
CA ALA A 120 5.25 14.08 11.92
C ALA A 120 3.72 14.28 11.84
N ALA A 121 2.93 13.23 12.08
CA ALA A 121 1.48 13.33 12.15
C ALA A 121 1.01 14.20 13.33
N ALA A 122 1.61 14.03 14.51
CA ALA A 122 1.31 14.86 15.69
C ALA A 122 1.70 16.33 15.47
N ASP A 123 2.91 16.59 14.99
CA ASP A 123 3.41 17.94 14.74
C ASP A 123 2.57 18.64 13.65
N GLY A 124 2.24 17.92 12.56
CA GLY A 124 1.41 18.43 11.49
C GLY A 124 0.01 18.85 11.96
N ARG A 125 -0.59 18.12 12.90
CA ARG A 125 -1.87 18.50 13.53
C ARG A 125 -1.74 19.78 14.36
N VAL A 126 -0.70 19.87 15.20
CA VAL A 126 -0.43 21.08 16.00
C VAL A 126 -0.24 22.30 15.10
N ILE A 127 0.51 22.14 13.99
CA ILE A 127 0.73 23.22 13.02
C ILE A 127 -0.59 23.58 12.32
N ALA A 128 -1.40 22.60 11.91
CA ALA A 128 -2.70 22.84 11.28
C ALA A 128 -3.65 23.61 12.22
N GLU A 129 -3.68 23.28 13.51
CA GLU A 129 -4.46 24.00 14.52
C GLU A 129 -3.98 25.45 14.69
N ALA A 130 -2.67 25.67 14.76
CA ALA A 130 -2.10 27.01 14.83
C ALA A 130 -2.42 27.85 13.58
N LEU A 131 -2.35 27.25 12.38
CA LEU A 131 -2.71 27.90 11.11
C LEU A 131 -4.20 28.23 11.04
N LEU A 132 -5.07 27.34 11.53
CA LEU A 132 -6.51 27.62 11.65
C LEU A 132 -6.78 28.80 12.59
N ALA A 133 -6.12 28.84 13.75
CA ALA A 133 -6.26 29.93 14.71
C ALA A 133 -5.82 31.28 14.12
N ALA A 134 -4.83 31.27 13.22
CA ALA A 134 -4.37 32.43 12.47
C ALA A 134 -5.13 32.69 11.15
N ALA A 135 -6.25 31.99 10.91
CA ALA A 135 -7.10 32.11 9.72
C ALA A 135 -6.45 31.71 8.37
N TYR A 136 -5.32 31.01 8.39
CA TYR A 136 -4.67 30.42 7.20
C TYR A 136 -5.29 29.06 6.83
N ARG A 137 -6.56 29.09 6.39
CA ARG A 137 -7.37 27.87 6.19
C ARG A 137 -6.80 26.88 5.16
N ALA A 138 -6.29 27.37 4.04
CA ALA A 138 -5.74 26.53 2.98
C ALA A 138 -4.45 25.84 3.43
N ASP A 139 -3.56 26.56 4.11
CA ASP A 139 -2.32 26.00 4.65
C ASP A 139 -2.63 25.00 5.77
N ALA A 140 -3.61 25.28 6.62
CA ALA A 140 -4.06 24.33 7.63
C ALA A 140 -4.63 23.04 7.00
N ALA A 141 -5.41 23.16 5.92
CA ALA A 141 -5.93 22.02 5.18
C ALA A 141 -4.80 21.17 4.58
N GLN A 142 -3.78 21.81 4.01
CA GLN A 142 -2.61 21.12 3.50
C GLN A 142 -1.84 20.40 4.62
N GLN A 143 -1.60 21.06 5.76
CA GLN A 143 -0.90 20.45 6.89
C GLN A 143 -1.69 19.28 7.48
N MET A 144 -3.02 19.38 7.57
CA MET A 144 -3.85 18.26 8.02
C MET A 144 -3.80 17.08 7.04
N CYS A 145 -3.80 17.35 5.72
CA CYS A 145 -3.65 16.30 4.71
C CYS A 145 -2.32 15.54 4.89
N LEU A 146 -1.23 16.27 5.09
CA LEU A 146 0.10 15.68 5.34
C LEU A 146 0.14 14.89 6.65
N ALA A 147 -0.50 15.38 7.71
CA ALA A 147 -0.57 14.69 9.00
C ALA A 147 -1.33 13.36 8.90
N ASP A 148 -2.49 13.37 8.24
CA ASP A 148 -3.30 12.16 8.04
C ASP A 148 -2.59 11.16 7.09
N LEU A 149 -1.86 11.65 6.08
CA LEU A 149 -0.99 10.82 5.25
C LEU A 149 0.15 10.18 6.05
N ALA A 150 0.78 10.91 6.97
CA ALA A 150 1.85 10.35 7.81
C ALA A 150 1.33 9.24 8.74
N ASP A 151 0.13 9.39 9.32
CA ASP A 151 -0.50 8.34 10.12
C ASP A 151 -0.91 7.12 9.29
N LEU A 152 -1.37 7.35 8.05
CA LEU A 152 -1.63 6.27 7.09
C LEU A 152 -0.34 5.52 6.73
N GLU A 153 0.75 6.24 6.43
CA GLU A 153 2.05 5.63 6.15
C GLU A 153 2.55 4.81 7.35
N ALA A 154 2.44 5.33 8.58
CA ALA A 154 2.82 4.58 9.79
C ALA A 154 2.01 3.28 9.94
N HIS A 155 0.69 3.36 9.69
CA HIS A 155 -0.17 2.18 9.68
C HIS A 155 0.24 1.15 8.61
N LEU A 156 0.56 1.60 7.40
CA LEU A 156 0.98 0.70 6.31
C LEU A 156 2.29 -0.02 6.66
N VAL A 157 3.26 0.68 7.25
CA VAL A 157 4.52 0.06 7.71
C VAL A 157 4.24 -0.98 8.79
N GLU A 158 3.48 -0.64 9.84
CA GLU A 158 3.11 -1.57 10.91
C GLU A 158 2.37 -2.81 10.39
N ALA A 159 1.41 -2.61 9.47
CA ALA A 159 0.64 -3.69 8.87
C ALA A 159 1.53 -4.61 8.02
N SER A 160 2.46 -4.05 7.23
CA SER A 160 3.45 -4.82 6.47
C SER A 160 4.36 -5.63 7.42
N LEU A 161 4.88 -5.03 8.48
CA LEU A 161 5.73 -5.73 9.46
C LEU A 161 4.96 -6.87 10.15
N ALA A 162 3.72 -6.62 10.59
CA ALA A 162 2.87 -7.65 11.19
C ALA A 162 2.58 -8.81 10.22
N ALA A 163 2.51 -8.53 8.92
CA ALA A 163 2.37 -9.54 7.88
C ALA A 163 3.70 -10.24 7.50
N GLY A 164 4.84 -9.81 8.07
CA GLY A 164 6.18 -10.31 7.73
C GLY A 164 6.77 -9.74 6.43
N ASP A 165 6.15 -8.71 5.87
CA ASP A 165 6.69 -7.93 4.74
C ASP A 165 7.77 -6.96 5.23
N ALA A 166 8.95 -7.50 5.55
CA ALA A 166 10.10 -6.71 5.95
C ALA A 166 10.64 -5.83 4.80
N GLY A 167 10.27 -6.14 3.55
CA GLY A 167 10.61 -5.35 2.37
C GLY A 167 9.76 -4.09 2.22
N LEU A 168 8.64 -3.97 2.94
CA LEU A 168 7.68 -2.86 2.86
C LEU A 168 7.12 -2.62 1.44
N LEU A 169 7.15 -3.63 0.59
CA LEU A 169 6.74 -3.49 -0.81
C LEU A 169 5.23 -3.32 -0.93
N LEU A 170 4.45 -3.99 -0.08
CA LEU A 170 3.01 -3.78 -0.02
C LEU A 170 2.68 -2.39 0.52
N ALA A 171 3.42 -1.90 1.51
CA ALA A 171 3.27 -0.56 2.03
C ALA A 171 3.53 0.49 0.94
N ASP A 172 4.58 0.32 0.13
CA ASP A 172 4.90 1.23 -0.98
C ASP A 172 3.84 1.24 -2.08
N VAL A 173 3.35 0.07 -2.51
CA VAL A 173 2.29 -0.02 -3.53
C VAL A 173 1.00 0.65 -3.04
N ARG A 174 0.61 0.39 -1.79
CA ARG A 174 -0.62 0.96 -1.21
C ARG A 174 -0.50 2.46 -1.02
N ARG A 175 0.66 2.93 -0.54
CA ARG A 175 0.97 4.36 -0.45
C ARG A 175 0.87 5.02 -1.82
N ALA A 176 1.48 4.43 -2.86
CA ALA A 176 1.44 4.97 -4.21
C ALA A 176 0.01 5.08 -4.75
N ALA A 177 -0.85 4.08 -4.50
CA ALA A 177 -2.26 4.12 -4.87
C ALA A 177 -3.01 5.27 -4.18
N VAL A 178 -2.82 5.46 -2.87
CA VAL A 178 -3.44 6.58 -2.13
C VAL A 178 -2.96 7.93 -2.67
N VAL A 179 -1.65 8.10 -2.88
CA VAL A 179 -1.06 9.34 -3.39
C VAL A 179 -1.56 9.65 -4.80
N LEU A 180 -1.68 8.64 -5.67
CA LEU A 180 -2.23 8.80 -7.02
C LEU A 180 -3.66 9.34 -6.96
N ILE A 181 -4.54 8.70 -6.19
CA ILE A 181 -5.95 9.11 -6.05
C ILE A 181 -6.06 10.53 -5.49
N LEU A 182 -5.22 10.89 -4.52
CA LEU A 182 -5.16 12.26 -4.00
C LEU A 182 -4.65 13.28 -5.02
N SER A 183 -3.73 12.88 -5.90
CA SER A 183 -3.20 13.76 -6.96
C SER A 183 -4.19 13.96 -8.11
N GLU A 184 -5.08 13.00 -8.34
CA GLU A 184 -6.14 13.05 -9.36
C GLU A 184 -7.39 13.79 -8.90
N ALA A 185 -7.56 14.00 -7.58
CA ALA A 185 -8.59 14.88 -7.05
C ALA A 185 -8.33 16.30 -7.57
N ALA A 186 -9.17 16.76 -8.50
CA ALA A 186 -8.95 17.98 -9.29
C ALA A 186 -8.82 19.26 -8.46
N ASP A 187 -9.31 19.27 -7.22
CA ASP A 187 -9.34 20.44 -6.34
C ASP A 187 -8.46 20.26 -5.11
N ARG A 188 -7.65 21.29 -4.80
CA ARG A 188 -6.97 21.38 -3.50
C ARG A 188 -8.01 21.56 -2.39
N PRO A 189 -7.82 20.92 -1.22
CA PRO A 189 -8.78 21.05 -0.13
C PRO A 189 -8.83 22.50 0.36
N VAL A 190 -10.05 23.05 0.40
CA VAL A 190 -10.31 24.45 0.80
C VAL A 190 -10.37 24.61 2.33
N ASP A 191 -10.56 23.52 3.06
CA ASP A 191 -10.57 23.47 4.51
C ASP A 191 -10.09 22.12 5.05
N VAL A 192 -9.88 22.07 6.37
CA VAL A 192 -9.39 20.90 7.10
C VAL A 192 -10.36 19.71 7.01
N ALA A 193 -11.67 19.94 7.01
CA ALA A 193 -12.64 18.84 6.92
C ALA A 193 -12.60 18.17 5.54
N ALA A 194 -12.51 18.98 4.47
CA ALA A 194 -12.35 18.52 3.10
C ALA A 194 -11.03 17.76 2.91
N ALA A 195 -9.92 18.25 3.48
CA ALA A 195 -8.63 17.56 3.45
C ALA A 195 -8.71 16.15 4.07
N ARG A 196 -9.25 16.04 5.29
CA ARG A 196 -9.42 14.76 5.99
C ARG A 196 -10.37 13.82 5.24
N ALA A 197 -11.44 14.37 4.66
CA ALA A 197 -12.39 13.60 3.85
C ALA A 197 -11.73 13.06 2.58
N GLY A 198 -10.87 13.85 1.92
CA GLY A 198 -10.11 13.44 0.74
C GLY A 198 -9.15 12.27 1.05
N VAL A 199 -8.33 12.40 2.10
CA VAL A 199 -7.43 11.31 2.52
C VAL A 199 -8.22 10.04 2.87
N TRP A 200 -9.34 10.19 3.58
CA TRP A 200 -10.21 9.05 3.90
C TRP A 200 -10.82 8.40 2.66
N ALA A 201 -11.30 9.18 1.70
CA ALA A 201 -11.84 8.66 0.45
C ALA A 201 -10.77 7.90 -0.35
N ALA A 202 -9.56 8.45 -0.44
CA ALA A 202 -8.43 7.81 -1.09
C ALA A 202 -8.03 6.50 -0.40
N ALA A 203 -7.98 6.48 0.94
CA ALA A 203 -7.72 5.28 1.71
C ALA A 203 -8.78 4.19 1.45
N ARG A 204 -10.07 4.54 1.41
CA ARG A 204 -11.15 3.58 1.11
C ARG A 204 -11.09 3.02 -0.30
N ALA A 205 -10.65 3.82 -1.27
CA ALA A 205 -10.53 3.38 -2.65
C ALA A 205 -9.29 2.50 -2.87
N ALA A 206 -8.21 2.75 -2.13
CA ALA A 206 -6.94 2.04 -2.29
C ALA A 206 -6.76 0.79 -1.41
N LEU A 207 -7.45 0.71 -0.25
CA LEU A 207 -7.20 -0.30 0.78
C LEU A 207 -8.39 -1.27 0.93
N SER A 208 -8.11 -2.44 1.51
CA SER A 208 -9.18 -3.41 1.80
C SER A 208 -10.10 -2.92 2.93
N PRO A 209 -11.38 -3.34 2.97
CA PRO A 209 -12.32 -2.91 4.02
C PRO A 209 -11.82 -3.13 5.46
N ALA A 210 -11.16 -4.27 5.72
CA ALA A 210 -10.60 -4.58 7.04
C ALA A 210 -9.42 -3.68 7.44
N GLU A 211 -8.68 -3.14 6.47
CA GLU A 211 -7.61 -2.18 6.73
C GLU A 211 -8.17 -0.78 6.97
N VAL A 212 -9.16 -0.38 6.18
CA VAL A 212 -9.91 0.86 6.39
C VAL A 212 -10.49 0.91 7.80
N GLU A 213 -11.12 -0.17 8.26
CA GLU A 213 -11.71 -0.25 9.61
C GLU A 213 -10.65 -0.06 10.71
N ARG A 214 -9.48 -0.67 10.56
CA ARG A 214 -8.36 -0.50 11.50
C ARG A 214 -7.73 0.90 11.46
N LEU A 215 -7.78 1.56 10.31
CA LEU A 215 -7.25 2.91 10.10
C LEU A 215 -8.22 4.01 10.58
N ALA A 216 -9.53 3.74 10.57
CA ALA A 216 -10.60 4.67 10.95
C ALA A 216 -10.31 5.49 12.23
N PRO A 217 -9.99 4.88 13.39
CA PRO A 217 -9.76 5.65 14.62
C PRO A 217 -8.56 6.60 14.52
N ARG A 218 -7.52 6.22 13.76
CA ARG A 218 -6.31 7.04 13.58
C ARG A 218 -6.57 8.27 12.72
N LEU A 219 -7.47 8.15 11.74
CA LEU A 219 -7.93 9.27 10.92
C LEU A 219 -9.13 10.01 11.54
N GLY A 220 -9.35 9.86 12.85
CA GLY A 220 -10.39 10.56 13.60
C GLY A 220 -11.81 10.19 13.18
N ARG A 221 -12.01 8.97 12.64
CA ARG A 221 -13.33 8.40 12.36
C ARG A 221 -13.69 7.46 13.50
N THR A 222 -14.72 7.80 14.25
CA THR A 222 -15.41 6.81 15.10
C THR A 222 -16.17 5.87 14.18
N GLY A 223 -15.94 4.56 14.31
CA GLY A 223 -16.52 3.54 13.44
C GLY A 223 -18.02 3.76 13.24
N THR A 224 -18.43 4.04 12.00
CA THR A 224 -19.82 3.89 11.61
C THR A 224 -20.07 2.40 11.46
N SER A 225 -20.67 1.83 12.50
CA SER A 225 -21.40 0.58 12.46
C SER A 225 -22.51 0.66 11.40
N ALA A 226 -22.69 -0.47 10.71
CA ALA A 226 -23.74 -0.86 9.75
C ALA A 226 -23.57 -0.40 8.30
#